data_AF-A0A4Q0Q3S2-F1
#
_entry.id   AF-A0A4Q0Q3S2-F1
#
_cell.length_a   1.000
_cell.length_b   1.000
_cell.length_c   1.000
_cell.angle_alpha   90.00
_cell.angle_beta   90.00
_cell.angle_gamma   90.00
#
_symmetry.space_group_name_H-M   'P 1'
#
loop_
_entity.id
_entity.type
_entity.pdbx_description
1 polymer ?
#
loop_
_entity_poly.entity_id
_entity_poly.type
_entity_poly.pdbx_seq_one_letter_code
_entity_poly.pdbx_strand_id
1 'polypeptide(L)' 'MIYVATRPIDFRKGADGLALLAKETLGHDPMKGVAVVFRAKRADRVKIVVWDGSGPCAIFEAA' A
#
# COMPACT_ATOMS: atom_id res chain seq x y z
N MET A 1 -7.90 -8.40 -5.87
CA MET A 1 -7.17 -9.26 -4.89
C MET A 1 -6.60 -8.37 -3.80
N ILE A 2 -6.57 -8.82 -2.54
CA ILE A 2 -6.05 -8.06 -1.41
C ILE A 2 -4.81 -8.77 -0.87
N TYR A 3 -3.71 -8.03 -0.72
CA TYR A 3 -2.46 -8.52 -0.14
C TYR A 3 -2.11 -7.74 1.13
N VAL A 4 -1.54 -8.43 2.12
CA VAL A 4 -1.09 -7.80 3.36
C VAL A 4 0.42 -7.91 3.44
N ALA A 5 1.10 -6.78 3.50
CA ALA A 5 2.54 -6.73 3.72
C ALA A 5 2.87 -7.23 5.13
N THR A 6 3.71 -8.26 5.23
CA THR A 6 4.08 -8.88 6.51
C THR A 6 5.14 -8.09 7.28
N ARG A 7 5.92 -7.26 6.57
CA ARG A 7 6.90 -6.35 7.18
C ARG A 7 6.27 -4.98 7.43
N PRO A 8 6.41 -4.41 8.64
CA PRO A 8 5.93 -3.07 8.90
C PRO A 8 6.72 -2.05 8.07
N ILE A 9 6.06 -0.95 7.72
CA ILE A 9 6.66 0.10 6.90
C ILE A 9 6.86 1.41 7.69
N ASP A 10 7.67 2.29 7.13
CA ASP A 10 7.68 3.69 7.52
C ASP A 10 6.39 4.38 7.02
N PHE A 11 5.55 4.80 7.97
CA PHE A 11 4.27 5.45 7.69
C PHE A 11 4.39 6.86 7.12
N ARG A 12 5.61 7.40 6.98
CA ARG A 12 5.87 8.66 6.26
C ARG A 12 5.76 8.53 4.74
N LYS A 13 5.75 7.31 4.19
CA LYS A 13 5.57 7.09 2.74
C LYS A 13 4.16 7.49 2.27
N GLY A 14 4.11 8.27 1.19
CA GLY A 14 2.90 8.60 0.43
C GLY A 14 2.52 7.54 -0.61
N ALA A 15 1.53 7.83 -1.46
CA ALA A 15 0.87 6.84 -2.31
C ALA A 15 1.83 6.19 -3.30
N ASP A 16 2.57 7.02 -4.04
CA ASP A 16 3.54 6.56 -5.03
C ASP A 16 4.67 5.75 -4.39
N GLY A 17 5.16 6.19 -3.24
CA GLY A 17 6.22 5.48 -2.51
C GLY A 17 5.77 4.12 -1.98
N LEU A 18 4.48 3.95 -1.70
CA LEU A 18 3.89 2.69 -1.29
C LEU A 18 3.52 1.80 -2.50
N ALA A 19 3.04 2.38 -3.59
CA ALA A 19 2.81 1.67 -4.84
C ALA A 19 4.11 1.10 -5.42
N LEU A 20 5.19 1.88 -5.39
CA LEU A 20 6.52 1.44 -5.77
C LEU A 20 7.01 0.30 -4.86
N LEU A 21 6.83 0.44 -3.54
CA LEU A 21 7.20 -0.61 -2.58
C LEU A 21 6.42 -1.91 -2.82
N ALA A 22 5.11 -1.81 -3.08
CA ALA A 22 4.27 -2.95 -3.40
C ALA A 22 4.80 -3.67 -4.65
N LYS A 23 5.10 -2.92 -5.70
CA LYS A 23 5.57 -3.45 -6.98
C LYS A 23 6.96 -4.06 -6.88
N GLU A 24 7.93 -3.32 -6.36
CA GLU A 24 9.35 -3.72 -6.40
C GLU A 24 9.74 -4.70 -5.29
N THR A 25 9.16 -4.56 -4.10
CA THR A 25 9.55 -5.38 -2.94
C THR A 25 8.60 -6.55 -2.71
N LEU A 26 7.30 -6.37 -2.97
CA LEU A 26 6.28 -7.40 -2.73
C LEU A 26 5.84 -8.11 -4.01
N GLY A 27 6.22 -7.61 -5.20
CA GLY A 27 5.83 -8.20 -6.48
C GLY A 27 4.34 -8.02 -6.82
N HIS A 28 3.66 -7.09 -6.15
CA HIS A 28 2.24 -6.82 -6.35
C HIS A 28 2.06 -5.40 -6.84
N ASP A 29 1.64 -5.23 -8.09
CA ASP A 29 1.46 -3.92 -8.72
C ASP A 29 0.02 -3.40 -8.52
N PRO A 30 -0.23 -2.38 -7.68
CA PRO A 30 -1.58 -1.86 -7.41
C PRO A 30 -2.29 -1.37 -8.66
N MET A 31 -1.53 -0.90 -9.67
CA MET A 31 -2.05 -0.47 -10.97
C MET A 31 -2.65 -1.62 -11.80
N LYS A 32 -2.61 -2.86 -11.31
CA LYS A 32 -3.28 -4.01 -11.90
C LYS A 32 -4.57 -4.41 -11.16
N GLY A 33 -5.15 -3.49 -10.39
CA GLY A 33 -6.42 -3.72 -9.67
C GLY A 33 -6.24 -4.56 -8.41
N VAL A 34 -5.09 -4.47 -7.76
CA VAL A 34 -4.85 -5.10 -6.45
C VAL A 34 -4.79 -4.05 -5.35
N ALA A 35 -5.27 -4.42 -4.17
CA ALA A 35 -5.12 -3.60 -2.97
C ALA A 35 -3.99 -4.17 -2.11
N VAL A 36 -3.11 -3.32 -1.63
CA VAL A 36 -2.00 -3.72 -0.76
C VAL A 36 -2.10 -2.99 0.57
N VAL A 37 -2.23 -3.76 1.64
CA VAL A 37 -2.36 -3.31 3.02
C VAL A 37 -1.00 -3.31 3.67
N PHE A 38 -0.64 -2.17 4.26
CA PHE A 38 0.58 -1.97 5.01
C PHE A 38 0.28 -1.60 6.46
N ARG A 39 1.02 -2.17 7.40
CA ARG A 39 0.88 -1.87 8.84
C ARG A 39 2.02 -1.01 9.35
N ALA A 40 1.71 -0.10 10.28
CA ALA A 40 2.71 0.68 10.99
C ALA A 40 3.59 -0.22 11.87
N LYS A 41 4.80 0.25 12.17
CA LYS A 41 5.71 -0.45 13.09
C LYS A 41 5.10 -0.67 14.48
N ARG A 42 4.32 0.30 14.97
CA ARG A 42 3.62 0.23 16.26
C ARG A 42 2.31 -0.57 16.22
N ALA A 43 1.91 -1.08 15.05
CA ALA A 43 0.68 -1.84 14.83
C ALA A 43 -0.62 -1.10 15.17
N ASP A 44 -0.55 0.23 15.30
CA ASP A 44 -1.63 1.14 15.66
C ASP A 44 -2.32 1.77 14.45
N ARG A 45 -1.79 1.54 13.24
CA ARG A 45 -2.31 2.13 12.00
C ARG A 45 -2.08 1.22 10.80
N VAL A 46 -2.95 1.37 9.81
CA VAL A 46 -2.86 0.72 8.50
C VAL A 46 -3.00 1.74 7.36
N LYS A 47 -2.26 1.51 6.28
CA LYS A 47 -2.39 2.21 5.00
C LYS A 47 -2.74 1.20 3.91
N ILE A 48 -3.71 1.50 3.09
CA ILE A 48 -4.11 0.68 1.95
C ILE A 48 -3.83 1.46 0.68
N VAL A 49 -3.03 0.90 -0.21
CA VAL A 49 -2.84 1.43 -1.57
C VAL A 49 -3.67 0.63 -2.55
N VAL A 50 -4.44 1.34 -3.37
CA VAL A 50 -5.27 0.78 -4.43
C VAL A 50 -5.35 1.76 -5.59
N TRP A 51 -5.60 1.23 -6.78
CA TRP A 51 -5.84 2.00 -7.98
C TRP A 51 -7.23 1.69 -8.52
N ASP A 52 -7.98 2.73 -8.93
CA ASP A 52 -9.37 2.61 -9.36
C ASP A 52 -9.55 2.40 -10.88
N GLY A 53 -8.45 2.32 -11.62
CA GLY A 53 -8.47 2.23 -13.08
C GLY A 53 -8.18 3.56 -13.79
N SER A 54 -8.04 4.65 -13.04
CA SER A 54 -7.77 5.99 -13.58
C SER A 54 -6.77 6.76 -12.73
N GLY A 55 -5.89 7.55 -13.37
CA GLY A 55 -4.96 8.42 -12.64
C GLY A 55 -3.96 7.68 -11.73
N PRO A 56 -3.43 8.34 -10.69
CA PRO A 56 -2.51 7.74 -9.73
C PRO A 56 -3.20 6.88 -8.67
N CYS A 57 -2.41 6.08 -7.93
CA CYS A 57 -2.92 5.31 -6.80
C CYS A 57 -3.45 6.20 -5.66
N ALA A 58 -4.48 5.73 -4.96
CA ALA A 58 -5.00 6.36 -3.75
C ALA A 58 -4.45 5.68 -2.48
N ILE A 59 -4.41 6.41 -1.36
CA ILE A 59 -4.20 5.85 -0.02
C ILE A 59 -5.47 6.01 0.82
N PHE A 60 -5.83 4.94 1.52
CA PHE A 60 -6.71 4.99 2.68
C PHE A 60 -5.90 4.73 3.95
N GLU A 61 -6.07 5.56 4.99
CA GLU A 61 -5.43 5.40 6.29
C GLU A 61 -6.48 5.16 7.37
N ALA A 62 -6.25 4.17 8.22
CA ALA A 62 -7.06 3.90 9.40
C ALA A 62 -6.16 3.73 10.63
N ALA A 63 -6.68 4.13 11.79
CA ALA A 63 -6.09 3.97 13.12
C ALA A 63 -6.83 2.87 13.89
#